data_AF-A0A1V4GYP9-F1
#
_entry.id   AF-A0A1V4GYP9-F1
#
_cell.length_a   1.000
_cell.length_b   1.000
_cell.length_c   1.000
_cell.angle_alpha   90.00
_cell.angle_beta   90.00
_cell.angle_gamma   90.00
#
_symmetry.space_group_name_H-M   'P 1'
#
loop_
_entity.id
_entity.type
_entity.pdbx_description
1 polymer ?
#
loop_
_entity_poly.entity_id
_entity_poly.type
_entity_poly.pdbx_seq_one_letter_code
_entity_poly.pdbx_strand_id
1 'polypeptide(L)'
;MRHFILTCALVLNACTAPNTTDNTNTSTTSKPTLDVEQPVCTMEYMPVCATLEQNGQQFTKTFGNRCSAHSFIPKDTKVIKVDDGACE
;
A
#
# COMPACT_ATOMS: atom_id res chain seq x y z
N MET A 1 11.33 16.18 -57.77
CA MET A 1 12.29 16.47 -56.69
C MET A 1 11.92 17.78 -56.02
N ARG A 2 11.26 17.72 -54.86
CA ARG A 2 11.03 18.90 -54.01
C ARG A 2 10.83 18.42 -52.57
N HIS A 3 11.91 18.39 -51.80
CA HIS A 3 11.88 18.05 -50.39
C HIS A 3 11.46 19.30 -49.59
N PHE A 4 10.24 19.29 -49.05
CA PHE A 4 9.82 20.26 -48.04
C PHE A 4 10.39 19.80 -46.70
N ILE A 5 11.56 20.33 -46.32
CA ILE A 5 12.16 20.11 -45.00
C ILE A 5 11.32 20.89 -43.99
N LEU A 6 10.46 20.18 -43.27
CA LEU A 6 9.67 20.71 -42.17
C LEU A 6 10.55 20.73 -40.91
N THR A 7 11.33 21.80 -40.72
CA THR A 7 12.08 22.02 -39.47
C THR A 7 11.10 22.38 -38.36
N CYS A 8 10.72 21.40 -37.55
CA CYS A 8 9.95 21.62 -36.34
C CYS A 8 10.89 22.23 -35.30
N ALA A 9 10.81 23.55 -35.10
CA ALA A 9 11.56 24.24 -34.06
C ALA A 9 11.01 23.81 -32.69
N LEU A 10 11.70 22.89 -32.03
CA LEU A 10 11.48 22.56 -30.63
C LEU A 10 11.95 23.74 -29.77
N VAL A 11 11.04 24.64 -29.44
CA VAL A 11 11.30 25.72 -28.48
C VAL A 11 11.06 25.15 -27.08
N LEU A 12 12.14 24.81 -26.37
CA LEU A 12 12.07 24.48 -24.94
C LEU A 12 11.97 25.78 -24.13
N ASN A 13 10.76 26.15 -23.72
CA ASN A 13 10.58 27.15 -22.66
C ASN A 13 10.75 26.46 -21.31
N ALA A 14 11.82 26.79 -20.58
CA ALA A 14 12.00 26.41 -19.19
C ALA A 14 11.30 27.43 -18.29
N CYS A 15 10.41 26.98 -17.41
CA CYS A 15 9.86 27.83 -16.35
C CYS A 15 10.86 27.89 -15.20
N THR A 16 11.36 29.09 -14.86
CA THR A 16 12.09 29.33 -13.61
C THR A 16 11.08 29.56 -12.48
N ALA A 17 11.07 28.68 -11.49
CA ALA A 17 10.29 28.90 -10.27
C ALA A 17 11.03 29.89 -9.35
N PRO A 18 10.33 30.86 -8.74
CA PRO A 18 10.93 31.78 -7.77
C PRO A 18 11.23 31.06 -6.45
N ASN A 19 12.49 31.13 -6.02
CA ASN A 19 12.91 30.67 -4.69
C ASN A 19 12.59 31.74 -3.66
N THR A 20 11.45 31.61 -2.97
CA THR A 20 11.18 32.36 -1.74
C THR A 20 11.93 31.67 -0.60
N THR A 21 12.96 32.33 -0.08
CA THR A 21 13.60 31.96 1.18
C THR A 21 12.71 32.41 2.33
N ASP A 22 11.86 31.51 2.83
CA ASP A 22 11.18 31.74 4.11
C ASP A 22 11.92 30.98 5.22
N ASN A 23 12.73 31.74 5.95
CA ASN A 23 13.23 31.39 7.27
C ASN A 23 12.01 31.40 8.20
N THR A 24 11.54 30.23 8.60
CA THR A 24 10.80 30.07 9.84
C THR A 24 11.22 28.75 10.48
N ASN A 25 12.11 28.86 11.46
CA ASN A 25 12.33 27.82 12.45
C ASN A 25 11.03 27.57 13.22
N THR A 26 10.24 26.60 12.78
CA THR A 26 9.20 25.97 13.60
C THR A 26 9.38 24.48 13.50
N SER A 27 10.06 23.93 14.50
CA SER A 27 10.28 22.51 14.68
C SER A 27 8.97 21.84 15.10
N THR A 28 8.13 21.53 14.12
CA THR A 28 7.07 20.52 14.22
C THR A 28 7.25 19.56 13.06
N THR A 29 7.96 18.46 13.31
CA THR A 29 8.12 17.36 12.36
C THR A 29 6.78 16.64 12.21
N SER A 30 5.86 17.18 11.39
CA SER A 30 4.77 16.39 10.84
C SER A 30 5.37 15.51 9.74
N LYS A 31 5.79 14.30 10.12
CA LYS A 31 6.06 13.22 9.16
C LYS A 31 4.82 13.13 8.25
N PRO A 32 4.97 13.17 6.91
CA PRO A 32 3.89 12.81 6.02
C PRO A 32 3.46 11.38 6.37
N THR A 33 2.30 11.23 6.99
CA THR A 33 1.70 9.91 7.18
C THR A 33 1.26 9.47 5.79
N LEU A 34 2.06 8.63 5.15
CA LEU A 34 1.59 7.81 4.05
C LEU A 34 0.53 6.91 4.67
N ASP A 35 -0.73 7.21 4.40
CA ASP A 35 -1.87 6.37 4.74
C ASP A 35 -1.76 5.09 3.89
N VAL A 36 -0.87 4.19 4.30
CA VAL A 36 -0.81 2.84 3.78
C VAL A 36 -1.84 2.05 4.58
N GLU A 37 -3.13 2.29 4.33
CA GLU A 37 -4.21 1.53 4.97
C GLU A 37 -4.17 0.03 4.59
N GLN A 38 -3.31 -0.34 3.63
CA GLN A 38 -3.22 -1.68 3.07
C GLN A 38 -1.91 -2.35 3.47
N PRO A 39 -1.91 -3.23 4.48
CA PRO A 39 -0.76 -4.07 4.79
C PRO A 39 -0.30 -4.85 3.55
N VAL A 40 1.02 -4.87 3.31
CA VAL A 40 1.65 -5.64 2.24
C VAL A 40 2.25 -6.91 2.84
N CYS A 41 1.83 -8.06 2.33
CA CYS A 41 2.37 -9.35 2.73
C CYS A 41 3.28 -9.94 1.64
N THR A 42 4.25 -10.74 2.07
CA THR A 42 5.04 -11.61 1.20
C THR A 42 4.13 -12.63 0.51
N MET A 43 4.54 -13.09 -0.68
CA MET A 43 3.83 -14.13 -1.44
C MET A 43 4.29 -15.55 -1.06
N GLU A 44 4.97 -15.70 0.07
CA GLU A 44 5.41 -17.00 0.56
C GLU A 44 4.22 -17.85 1.02
N TYR A 45 4.25 -19.14 0.69
CA TYR A 45 3.22 -20.08 1.08
C TYR A 45 3.69 -20.90 2.30
N MET A 46 3.26 -20.44 3.47
CA MET A 46 3.39 -21.13 4.76
C MET A 46 1.99 -21.10 5.41
N PRO A 47 1.11 -22.04 5.03
CA PRO A 47 -0.31 -21.91 5.30
C PRO A 47 -0.60 -21.88 6.79
N VAL A 48 -1.62 -21.12 7.16
CA VAL A 48 -2.15 -21.08 8.53
C VAL A 48 -3.67 -21.22 8.51
N CYS A 49 -4.21 -21.88 9.53
CA CYS A 49 -5.64 -22.01 9.75
C CYS A 49 -6.04 -20.98 10.82
N ALA A 50 -6.83 -19.98 10.44
CA ALA A 50 -7.33 -19.00 11.38
C ALA A 50 -8.77 -19.32 11.78
N THR A 51 -9.04 -19.33 13.08
CA THR A 51 -10.39 -19.24 13.63
C THR A 51 -10.79 -17.78 13.66
N LEU A 52 -11.83 -17.44 12.91
CA LEU A 52 -12.38 -16.10 12.77
C LEU A 52 -13.74 -16.04 13.45
N GLU A 53 -14.09 -14.87 13.97
CA GLU A 53 -15.41 -14.57 14.51
C GLU A 53 -15.98 -13.35 13.78
N GLN A 54 -17.17 -13.51 13.19
CA GLN A 54 -17.90 -12.43 12.53
C GLN A 54 -19.36 -12.53 12.94
N ASN A 55 -19.95 -11.42 13.39
CA ASN A 55 -21.35 -11.37 13.84
C ASN A 55 -21.70 -12.45 14.90
N GLY A 56 -20.75 -12.79 15.78
CA GLY A 56 -20.92 -13.82 16.82
C GLY A 56 -20.85 -15.26 16.32
N GLN A 57 -20.57 -15.50 15.04
CA GLN A 57 -20.35 -16.83 14.48
C GLN A 57 -18.86 -17.08 14.28
N GLN A 58 -18.39 -18.25 14.72
CA GLN A 58 -17.01 -18.67 14.52
C GLN A 58 -16.90 -19.63 13.33
N PHE A 59 -15.87 -19.42 12.52
CA PHE A 59 -15.55 -20.27 11.37
C PHE A 59 -14.04 -20.30 11.15
N THR A 60 -13.55 -21.31 10.44
CA THR A 60 -12.14 -21.45 10.10
C THR A 60 -11.88 -21.08 8.64
N LYS A 61 -10.70 -20.52 8.37
CA LYS A 61 -10.25 -20.20 7.01
C LYS A 61 -8.75 -20.38 6.90
N THR A 62 -8.33 -21.04 5.82
CA THR A 62 -6.91 -21.14 5.46
C THR A 62 -6.43 -19.85 4.81
N PHE A 63 -5.29 -19.35 5.27
CA PHE A 63 -4.55 -18.23 4.68
C PHE A 63 -3.18 -18.71 4.20
N GLY A 64 -2.62 -18.05 3.17
CA GLY A 64 -1.33 -18.43 2.59
C GLY A 64 -0.15 -18.24 3.54
N ASN A 65 -0.25 -17.29 4.49
CA ASN A 65 0.71 -17.07 5.56
C ASN A 65 0.08 -16.26 6.72
N ARG A 66 0.81 -16.15 7.83
CA ARG A 66 0.38 -15.43 9.03
C ARG A 66 0.12 -13.94 8.79
N CYS A 67 0.90 -13.29 7.92
CA CYS A 67 0.66 -11.89 7.57
C CYS A 67 -0.72 -11.73 6.94
N SER A 68 -1.05 -12.58 5.96
CA SER A 68 -2.32 -12.57 5.25
C SER A 68 -3.51 -12.79 6.19
N ALA A 69 -3.38 -13.67 7.20
CA ALA A 69 -4.41 -13.94 8.18
C ALA A 69 -4.79 -12.73 9.07
N HIS A 70 -3.87 -11.78 9.25
CA HIS A 70 -4.13 -10.55 10.00
C HIS A 70 -4.48 -9.35 9.10
N SER A 71 -4.04 -9.40 7.85
CA SER A 71 -4.06 -8.26 6.93
C SER A 71 -5.27 -8.27 6.00
N PHE A 72 -5.73 -9.45 5.61
CA PHE A 72 -6.78 -9.65 4.61
C PHE A 72 -8.05 -10.23 5.24
N ILE A 73 -8.44 -9.67 6.39
CA ILE A 73 -9.71 -9.95 7.06
C ILE A 73 -10.63 -8.72 7.01
N PRO A 74 -11.95 -8.90 6.92
CA PRO A 74 -12.90 -7.79 7.03
C PRO A 74 -12.75 -7.04 8.36
N LYS A 75 -13.00 -5.73 8.37
CA LYS A 75 -12.85 -4.86 9.56
C LYS A 75 -13.77 -5.27 10.73
N ASP A 76 -14.90 -5.91 10.44
CA ASP A 76 -15.87 -6.45 11.39
C ASP A 76 -15.58 -7.90 11.83
N THR A 77 -14.48 -8.48 11.34
CA THR A 77 -14.07 -9.84 11.68
C THR A 77 -12.94 -9.83 12.70
N LYS A 78 -13.03 -10.66 13.73
CA LYS A 78 -11.99 -10.84 14.74
C LYS A 78 -11.23 -12.14 14.51
N VAL A 79 -9.91 -12.09 14.57
CA VAL A 79 -9.08 -13.31 14.63
C VAL A 79 -9.06 -13.83 16.07
N ILE A 80 -9.56 -15.06 16.27
CA ILE A 80 -9.62 -15.73 17.58
C ILE A 80 -8.36 -16.56 17.80
N LYS A 81 -7.95 -17.33 16.79
CA LYS A 81 -6.79 -18.24 16.84
C LYS A 81 -6.16 -18.35 15.46
N VAL A 82 -4.86 -18.59 15.42
CA VAL A 82 -4.13 -18.91 14.19
C VAL A 82 -3.21 -20.09 14.51
N ASP A 83 -3.42 -21.21 13.81
CA ASP A 83 -2.62 -22.43 13.89
C ASP A 83 -1.80 -22.61 12.60
N ASP A 84 -0.64 -23.25 12.70
CA ASP A 84 0.17 -23.59 11.53
C ASP A 84 -0.48 -24.72 10.71
N GLY A 85 -0.37 -24.66 9.39
CA GLY A 85 -0.99 -25.60 8.47
C GLY A 85 -2.32 -25.11 7.89
N ALA A 86 -2.83 -25.83 6.88
CA ALA A 86 -4.16 -25.55 6.35
C ALA A 86 -5.25 -26.09 7.30
N CYS A 87 -6.45 -25.54 7.23
CA CYS A 87 -7.60 -26.13 7.92
C CYS A 87 -7.94 -27.52 7.34
N GLU A 88 -8.44 -28.42 8.18
CA GLU A 88 -8.92 -29.76 7.82
C GLU A 88 -10.26 -29.75 7.07
#